data_AF-A0A9X2QJC1-F1
#
_entry.id   AF-A0A9X2QJC1-F1
#
_cell.length_a   1.000
_cell.length_b   1.000
_cell.length_c   1.000
_cell.angle_alpha   90.00
_cell.angle_beta   90.00
_cell.angle_gamma   90.00
#
_symmetry.space_group_name_H-M   'P 1'
#
loop_
_entity.id
_entity.type
_entity.pdbx_description
1 polymer ?
#
loop_
_entity_poly.entity_id
_entity_poly.type
_entity_poly.pdbx_seq_one_letter_code
_entity_poly.pdbx_strand_id
1 'polypeptide(L)'
;MPDLTDINTYRGSIYAIYESSVSSIVYVGLTDYQRDGSRFIEHVNNDKAYPWHKTKFNDAAYQNKNDEKWPYYPRKLYDCKDYTWLEIVAAEQYYWEHYGGLSSKLLNSNQPLKKQTFLKYKSSGTWSNTKGFPPGWTPKI
;
A
#
# COMPACT_ATOMS: atom_id res chain seq x y z
N MET A 1 2.02 8.83 -11.76
CA MET A 1 2.23 9.29 -10.37
C MET A 1 1.34 10.50 -10.17
N PRO A 2 0.56 10.59 -9.08
CA PRO A 2 -0.30 11.74 -8.83
C PRO A 2 0.52 13.03 -8.67
N ASP A 3 -0.13 14.18 -8.83
CA ASP A 3 0.50 15.49 -8.62
C ASP A 3 0.76 15.71 -7.13
N LEU A 4 2.03 15.68 -6.73
CA LEU A 4 2.46 15.85 -5.34
C LEU A 4 2.48 17.31 -4.87
N THR A 5 2.26 18.26 -5.78
CA THR A 5 2.13 19.69 -5.45
C THR A 5 0.70 20.08 -5.07
N ASP A 6 -0.26 19.19 -5.30
CA ASP A 6 -1.66 19.43 -5.01
C ASP A 6 -1.92 19.55 -3.50
N ILE A 7 -2.60 20.63 -3.13
CA ILE A 7 -3.00 20.96 -1.76
C ILE A 7 -4.40 20.46 -1.40
N ASN A 8 -5.15 19.97 -2.39
CA ASN A 8 -6.45 19.38 -2.15
C ASN A 8 -6.30 18.11 -1.31
N THR A 9 -7.36 17.80 -0.56
CA THR A 9 -7.40 16.61 0.27
C THR A 9 -8.30 15.56 -0.34
N TYR A 10 -7.89 14.32 -0.13
CA TYR A 10 -8.45 13.12 -0.73
C TYR A 10 -8.66 12.07 0.35
N ARG A 11 -9.34 10.98 -0.04
CA ARG A 11 -9.47 9.79 0.78
C ARG A 11 -8.84 8.60 0.05
N GLY A 12 -7.74 8.11 0.59
CA GLY A 12 -7.07 6.90 0.13
C GLY A 12 -7.10 5.81 1.19
N SER A 13 -6.62 4.62 0.84
CA SER A 13 -6.49 3.51 1.76
C SER A 13 -5.20 2.75 1.49
N ILE A 14 -4.45 2.48 2.56
CA ILE A 14 -3.28 1.61 2.49
C ILE A 14 -3.77 0.19 2.76
N TYR A 15 -3.50 -0.71 1.82
CA TYR A 15 -3.80 -2.13 1.95
C TYR A 15 -2.53 -2.96 1.89
N ALA A 16 -2.65 -4.18 2.37
CA ALA A 16 -1.64 -5.21 2.26
C ALA A 16 -2.24 -6.48 1.65
N ILE A 17 -1.37 -7.29 1.04
CA ILE A 17 -1.69 -8.68 0.72
C ILE A 17 -0.91 -9.56 1.70
N TYR A 18 -1.64 -10.44 2.36
CA TYR A 18 -1.11 -11.39 3.32
C TYR A 18 -0.94 -12.76 2.65
N GLU A 19 0.19 -13.44 2.86
CA GLU A 19 0.39 -14.82 2.44
C GLU A 19 0.08 -15.77 3.61
N SER A 20 -0.96 -16.58 3.46
CA SER A 20 -1.45 -17.46 4.52
C SER A 20 -0.44 -18.53 4.95
N SER A 21 0.36 -19.05 4.01
CA SER A 21 1.31 -20.15 4.25
C SER A 21 2.42 -19.78 5.24
N VAL A 22 2.86 -18.52 5.21
CA VAL A 22 3.95 -17.99 6.04
C VAL A 22 3.45 -16.98 7.08
N SER A 23 2.14 -16.73 7.09
CA SER A 23 1.49 -15.76 7.96
C SER A 23 2.22 -14.41 7.99
N SER A 24 2.41 -13.83 6.81
CA SER A 24 3.14 -12.55 6.70
C SER A 24 2.58 -11.65 5.60
N ILE A 25 2.78 -10.34 5.78
CA ILE A 25 2.50 -9.35 4.74
C ILE A 25 3.61 -9.44 3.69
N VAL A 26 3.20 -9.66 2.44
CA VAL A 26 4.12 -9.80 1.31
C VAL A 26 3.99 -8.66 0.30
N TYR A 27 3.00 -7.79 0.46
CA TYR A 27 2.79 -6.64 -0.41
C TYR A 27 2.10 -5.53 0.38
N VAL A 28 2.48 -4.29 0.09
CA VAL A 28 1.79 -3.08 0.56
C VAL A 28 1.50 -2.21 -0.65
N GLY A 29 0.30 -1.66 -0.72
CA GLY A 29 -0.07 -0.74 -1.79
C GLY A 29 -1.12 0.27 -1.38
N LEU A 30 -1.34 1.22 -2.28
CA LEU A 30 -2.36 2.26 -2.20
C LEU A 30 -3.56 1.95 -3.10
N THR A 31 -4.78 2.16 -2.59
CA THR A 31 -6.02 2.15 -3.37
C THR A 31 -6.91 3.34 -3.00
N ASP A 32 -7.89 3.63 -3.85
CA ASP A 32 -9.01 4.48 -3.48
C ASP A 32 -9.85 3.76 -2.42
N TYR A 33 -10.27 4.48 -1.39
CA TYR A 33 -11.14 3.98 -0.33
C TYR A 33 -12.40 3.28 -0.86
N GLN A 34 -13.02 3.78 -1.93
CA GLN A 34 -14.22 3.17 -2.50
C GLN A 34 -13.96 1.79 -3.13
N ARG A 35 -12.69 1.48 -3.39
CA ARG A 35 -12.22 0.23 -4.01
C ARG A 35 -11.55 -0.69 -3.00
N ASP A 36 -11.64 -0.38 -1.70
CA ASP A 36 -11.24 -1.28 -0.62
C ASP A 36 -12.01 -2.60 -0.79
N GLY A 37 -11.30 -3.69 -1.04
CA GLY A 37 -11.87 -5.02 -1.33
C GLY A 37 -11.97 -5.36 -2.82
N SER A 38 -12.54 -4.50 -3.67
CA SER A 38 -12.61 -4.77 -5.12
C SER A 38 -11.21 -4.80 -5.77
N ARG A 39 -10.25 -4.05 -5.20
CA ARG A 39 -8.86 -4.06 -5.63
C ARG A 39 -8.22 -5.45 -5.53
N PHE A 40 -8.60 -6.25 -4.53
CA PHE A 40 -8.11 -7.62 -4.40
C PHE A 40 -8.64 -8.54 -5.51
N ILE A 41 -9.90 -8.38 -5.91
CA ILE A 41 -10.47 -9.16 -7.02
C ILE A 41 -9.75 -8.82 -8.33
N GLU A 42 -9.47 -7.54 -8.58
CA GLU A 42 -8.68 -7.13 -9.75
C GLU A 42 -7.28 -7.73 -9.73
N HIS A 43 -6.63 -7.71 -8.57
CA HIS A 43 -5.37 -8.39 -8.35
C HIS A 43 -5.48 -9.86 -8.79
N VAL A 44 -6.36 -10.65 -8.17
CA VAL A 44 -6.49 -12.09 -8.50
C VAL A 44 -6.77 -12.34 -10.00
N ASN A 45 -7.59 -11.50 -10.63
CA ASN A 45 -8.00 -11.71 -12.02
C ASN A 45 -6.98 -11.23 -13.05
N ASN A 46 -6.37 -10.08 -12.81
CA ASN A 46 -5.66 -9.30 -13.84
C ASN A 46 -4.15 -9.25 -13.62
N ASP A 47 -3.69 -9.39 -12.39
CA ASP A 47 -2.29 -9.16 -12.02
C ASP A 47 -1.46 -10.46 -12.08
N LYS A 48 -1.70 -11.31 -13.08
CA LYS A 48 -1.03 -12.61 -13.28
C LYS A 48 0.50 -12.52 -13.42
N ALA A 49 1.02 -11.33 -13.72
CA ALA A 49 2.44 -11.03 -13.85
C ALA A 49 3.04 -10.38 -12.59
N TYR A 50 2.23 -10.08 -11.57
CA TYR A 50 2.73 -9.38 -10.39
C TYR A 50 3.37 -10.34 -9.38
N PRO A 51 4.38 -9.87 -8.63
CA PRO A 51 5.22 -10.73 -7.78
C PRO A 51 4.49 -11.54 -6.70
N TRP A 52 3.34 -11.05 -6.25
CA TRP A 52 2.51 -11.70 -5.22
C TRP A 52 1.49 -12.70 -5.82
N HIS A 53 1.22 -12.65 -7.12
CA HIS A 53 0.34 -13.59 -7.80
C HIS A 53 1.16 -14.84 -8.16
N LYS A 54 1.24 -15.81 -7.24
CA LYS A 54 1.89 -17.09 -7.55
C LYS A 54 1.01 -17.86 -8.54
N THR A 55 1.54 -18.15 -9.72
CA THR A 55 0.98 -19.00 -10.80
C THR A 55 0.60 -20.43 -10.39
N LYS A 56 0.77 -20.80 -9.12
CA LYS A 56 0.57 -22.15 -8.60
C LYS A 56 -0.86 -22.46 -8.13
N PHE A 57 -1.76 -21.47 -8.10
CA PHE A 57 -3.11 -21.67 -7.60
C PHE A 57 -4.12 -21.74 -8.74
N ASN A 58 -4.98 -22.76 -8.72
CA ASN A 58 -6.11 -22.89 -9.65
C ASN A 58 -7.28 -21.98 -9.21
N ASP A 59 -8.24 -21.74 -10.11
CA ASP A 59 -9.40 -20.86 -9.84
C ASP A 59 -10.22 -21.29 -8.60
N ALA A 60 -10.11 -22.56 -8.18
CA ALA A 60 -10.76 -23.08 -6.97
C ALA A 60 -10.15 -22.55 -5.66
N ALA A 61 -8.91 -22.06 -5.67
CA ALA A 61 -8.21 -21.59 -4.47
C ALA A 61 -8.88 -20.39 -3.78
N TYR A 62 -9.68 -19.62 -4.51
CA TYR A 62 -10.42 -18.45 -4.02
C TYR A 62 -11.93 -18.68 -3.91
N GLN A 63 -12.40 -19.94 -3.93
CA GLN A 63 -13.82 -20.27 -3.78
C GLN A 63 -14.29 -20.41 -2.33
N ASN A 64 -13.38 -20.39 -1.35
CA ASN A 64 -13.76 -20.44 0.06
C ASN A 64 -14.47 -19.13 0.47
N LYS A 65 -15.57 -19.22 1.22
CA LYS A 65 -16.26 -18.02 1.74
C LYS A 65 -15.47 -17.28 2.81
N ASN A 66 -14.55 -17.96 3.49
CA ASN A 66 -13.61 -17.35 4.41
C ASN A 66 -12.33 -17.00 3.63
N ASP A 67 -12.07 -15.70 3.49
CA ASP A 67 -10.93 -15.14 2.76
C ASP A 67 -9.58 -15.45 3.41
N GLU A 68 -9.53 -15.64 4.73
CA GLU A 68 -8.30 -16.04 5.44
C GLU A 68 -7.81 -17.43 5.06
N LYS A 69 -8.68 -18.27 4.46
CA LYS A 69 -8.30 -19.58 3.93
C LYS A 69 -7.77 -19.52 2.51
N TRP A 70 -7.81 -18.35 1.88
CA TRP A 70 -7.21 -18.17 0.57
C TRP A 70 -5.69 -18.18 0.68
N PRO A 71 -4.95 -18.55 -0.38
CA PRO A 71 -3.49 -18.48 -0.36
C PRO A 71 -2.97 -17.07 -0.08
N TYR A 72 -3.71 -16.08 -0.59
CA TYR A 72 -3.52 -14.66 -0.37
C TYR A 72 -4.84 -14.00 -0.04
N TYR A 73 -4.82 -12.98 0.83
CA TYR A 73 -6.00 -12.18 1.13
C TYR A 73 -5.64 -10.73 1.46
N PRO A 74 -6.55 -9.77 1.20
CA PRO A 74 -6.27 -8.37 1.45
C PRO A 74 -6.51 -8.01 2.92
N ARG A 75 -5.75 -7.06 3.43
CA ARG A 75 -6.02 -6.39 4.70
C ARG A 75 -5.90 -4.90 4.54
N LYS A 76 -6.88 -4.16 5.07
CA LYS A 76 -6.72 -2.71 5.24
C LYS A 76 -5.74 -2.47 6.38
N LEU A 77 -4.70 -1.70 6.11
CA LEU A 77 -3.73 -1.27 7.10
C LEU A 77 -4.11 0.08 7.68
N TYR A 78 -4.56 1.01 6.83
CA TYR A 78 -4.78 2.40 7.25
C TYR A 78 -5.75 3.16 6.34
N ASP A 79 -6.53 4.07 6.92
CA ASP A 79 -7.45 4.97 6.19
C ASP A 79 -6.83 6.38 6.10
N CYS A 80 -6.46 6.81 4.89
CA CYS A 80 -5.85 8.12 4.63
C CYS A 80 -6.96 9.14 4.35
N LYS A 81 -7.77 9.45 5.35
CA LYS A 81 -8.87 10.42 5.23
C LYS A 81 -8.38 11.86 5.41
N ASP A 82 -8.76 12.72 4.48
CA ASP A 82 -8.42 14.14 4.44
C ASP A 82 -6.91 14.37 4.22
N TYR A 83 -6.25 13.52 3.42
CA TYR A 83 -4.81 13.58 3.13
C TYR A 83 -4.55 14.26 1.79
N THR A 84 -3.48 15.03 1.66
CA THR A 84 -2.97 15.44 0.33
C THR A 84 -2.36 14.25 -0.41
N TRP A 85 -2.13 14.36 -1.71
CA TRP A 85 -1.44 13.29 -2.46
C TRP A 85 -0.05 12.98 -1.91
N LEU A 86 0.71 14.00 -1.49
CA LEU A 86 2.00 13.79 -0.85
C LEU A 86 1.86 12.98 0.45
N GLU A 87 0.87 13.30 1.29
CA GLU A 87 0.62 12.58 2.53
C GLU A 87 0.16 11.13 2.27
N ILE A 88 -0.68 10.90 1.26
CA ILE A 88 -1.14 9.55 0.88
C ILE A 88 0.04 8.69 0.44
N VAL A 89 0.87 9.20 -0.47
CA VAL A 89 2.03 8.46 -0.99
C VAL A 89 3.11 8.29 0.10
N ALA A 90 3.23 9.26 1.01
CA ALA A 90 4.06 9.12 2.21
C ALA A 90 3.55 8.02 3.15
N ALA A 91 2.24 7.86 3.30
CA ALA A 91 1.66 6.80 4.12
C ALA A 91 1.96 5.43 3.51
N GLU A 92 1.82 5.29 2.19
CA GLU A 92 2.22 4.08 1.47
C GLU A 92 3.70 3.76 1.71
N GLN A 93 4.59 4.75 1.59
CA GLN A 93 6.02 4.59 1.88
C GLN A 93 6.28 4.18 3.34
N TYR A 94 5.60 4.80 4.31
CA TYR A 94 5.74 4.47 5.73
C TYR A 94 5.42 3.00 6.00
N TYR A 95 4.26 2.51 5.54
CA TYR A 95 3.87 1.12 5.74
C TYR A 95 4.72 0.16 4.94
N TRP A 96 5.13 0.53 3.72
CA TRP A 96 6.06 -0.27 2.92
C TRP A 96 7.41 -0.44 3.64
N GLU A 97 7.96 0.61 4.26
CA GLU A 97 9.16 0.50 5.09
C GLU A 97 8.92 -0.32 6.36
N HIS A 98 7.80 -0.10 7.04
CA HIS A 98 7.44 -0.78 8.29
C HIS A 98 7.37 -2.30 8.11
N TYR A 99 6.80 -2.76 6.99
CA TYR A 99 6.69 -4.19 6.66
C TYR A 99 7.89 -4.75 5.89
N GLY A 100 9.00 -4.00 5.81
CA GLY A 100 10.29 -4.55 5.38
C GLY A 100 10.61 -4.40 3.90
N GLY A 101 10.02 -3.41 3.21
CA GLY A 101 10.36 -3.07 1.83
C GLY A 101 11.85 -2.82 1.60
N LEU A 102 12.55 -2.18 2.54
CA LEU A 102 14.00 -1.96 2.48
C LEU A 102 14.85 -3.22 2.65
N SER A 103 14.25 -4.27 3.21
CA SER A 103 14.89 -5.57 3.43
C SER A 103 14.44 -6.62 2.42
N SER A 104 13.78 -6.20 1.34
CA SER A 104 13.23 -7.08 0.29
C SER A 104 12.29 -8.17 0.82
N LYS A 105 11.63 -7.91 1.95
CA LYS A 105 10.61 -8.82 2.52
C LYS A 105 9.28 -8.71 1.77
N LEU A 106 9.01 -7.53 1.20
CA LEU A 106 7.87 -7.30 0.35
C LEU A 106 8.21 -7.68 -1.10
N LEU A 107 7.23 -8.26 -1.78
CA LEU A 107 7.31 -8.67 -3.16
C LEU A 107 7.20 -7.49 -4.13
N ASN A 108 6.64 -6.35 -3.73
CA ASN A 108 6.76 -5.11 -4.50
C ASN A 108 8.11 -4.44 -4.26
N SER A 109 9.00 -4.60 -5.24
CA SER A 109 10.35 -4.04 -5.27
C SER A 109 10.41 -2.53 -5.53
N ASN A 110 9.35 -1.95 -6.11
CA ASN A 110 9.30 -0.54 -6.42
C ASN A 110 8.97 0.27 -5.17
N GLN A 111 9.93 1.08 -4.72
CA GLN A 111 9.75 2.02 -3.63
C GLN A 111 8.69 3.08 -3.97
N PRO A 112 7.63 3.26 -3.15
CA PRO A 112 6.58 4.26 -3.39
C PRO A 112 7.09 5.72 -3.44
N LEU A 113 7.93 6.11 -2.48
CA LEU A 113 8.39 7.49 -2.34
C LEU A 113 9.83 7.59 -1.85
N LYS A 114 10.68 8.21 -2.65
CA LYS A 114 12.07 8.53 -2.27
C LYS A 114 12.13 9.75 -1.36
N LYS A 115 13.10 9.78 -0.45
CA LYS A 115 13.36 10.91 0.46
C LYS A 115 13.58 12.22 -0.28
N GLN A 116 14.37 12.21 -1.35
CA GLN A 116 14.63 13.42 -2.15
C GLN A 116 13.34 13.98 -2.76
N THR A 117 12.48 13.10 -3.29
CA THR A 117 11.17 13.46 -3.83
C THR A 117 10.27 14.03 -2.74
N PHE A 118 10.19 13.37 -1.59
CA PHE A 118 9.43 13.87 -0.45
C PHE A 118 9.87 15.27 -0.03
N LEU A 119 11.17 15.49 0.18
CA LEU A 119 11.71 16.78 0.59
C LEU A 119 11.47 17.88 -0.45
N LYS A 120 11.52 17.54 -1.75
CA LYS A 120 11.23 18.48 -2.84
C LYS A 120 9.80 19.02 -2.80
N TYR A 121 8.82 18.15 -2.51
CA TYR A 121 7.40 18.50 -2.56
C TYR A 121 6.80 18.85 -1.19
N LYS A 122 7.54 18.60 -0.10
CA LYS A 122 7.11 18.94 1.25
C LYS A 122 7.05 20.47 1.43
N SER A 123 5.84 20.95 1.69
CA SER A 123 5.53 22.34 2.03
C SER A 123 4.46 22.38 3.12
N SER A 124 4.16 23.56 3.66
CA SER A 124 3.07 23.74 4.63
C SER A 124 1.69 23.38 4.08
N GLY A 125 1.49 23.46 2.76
CA GLY A 125 0.22 23.12 2.10
C GLY A 125 0.08 21.63 1.77
N THR A 126 1.19 20.95 1.52
CA THR A 126 1.20 19.53 1.10
C THR A 126 1.51 18.56 2.24
N TRP A 127 1.96 19.04 3.40
CA TRP A 127 2.33 18.19 4.54
C TRP A 127 1.99 18.84 5.89
N SER A 128 1.07 18.21 6.62
CA SER A 128 0.58 18.69 7.92
C SER A 128 1.33 18.14 9.14
N ASN A 129 2.27 17.20 8.96
CA ASN A 129 3.12 16.60 9.99
C ASN A 129 2.39 15.90 11.17
N THR A 130 1.07 15.68 11.07
CA THR A 130 0.23 15.26 12.20
C THR A 130 -0.70 14.09 11.87
N LYS A 131 -0.86 13.72 10.60
CA LYS A 131 -1.82 12.70 10.17
C LYS A 131 -1.20 11.31 10.17
N GLY A 132 -1.20 10.63 11.32
CA GLY A 132 -0.87 9.19 11.42
C GLY A 132 0.61 8.81 11.27
N PHE A 133 1.51 9.79 11.17
CA PHE A 133 2.96 9.57 11.14
C PHE A 133 3.57 9.83 12.53
N PRO A 134 4.63 9.09 12.91
CA PRO A 134 5.44 9.46 14.07
C PRO A 134 5.99 10.89 13.92
N PRO A 135 6.11 11.66 15.02
CA PRO A 135 6.70 12.99 14.96
C PRO A 135 8.08 12.99 14.30
N GLY A 136 8.27 13.85 13.30
CA GLY A 136 9.53 13.99 12.58
C GLY A 136 9.82 12.86 11.57
N TRP A 137 8.85 12.00 11.29
CA TRP A 137 9.03 10.95 10.29
C TRP A 137 9.38 11.52 8.90
N THR A 138 10.22 10.78 8.18
CA THR A 138 10.64 11.04 6.80
C THR A 138 11.03 9.70 6.16
N PRO A 139 10.88 9.51 4.84
CA PRO A 139 11.37 8.31 4.16
C PRO A 139 12.85 8.07 4.43
N LYS A 140 13.25 6.81 4.60
CA LYS A 140 14.63 6.44 4.94
C LYS A 140 15.61 6.62 3.78
N ILE A 141 15.16 6.37 2.54
CA ILE A 141 15.96 6.45 1.31
C ILE A 141 15.29 7.32 0.25
#